data_AF-A0A2V1BKK7-F1
#
_entry.id   AF-A0A2V1BKK7-F1
#
_cell.length_a   1.000
_cell.length_b   1.000
_cell.length_c   1.000
_cell.angle_alpha   90.00
_cell.angle_beta   90.00
_cell.angle_gamma   90.00
#
_symmetry.space_group_name_H-M   'P 1'
#
loop_
_entity.id
_entity.type
_entity.pdbx_description
1 polymer ?
#
loop_
_entity_poly.entity_id
_entity_poly.type
_entity_poly.pdbx_seq_one_letter_code
_entity_poly.pdbx_strand_id
1 'polypeptide(L)' 'ATERSWNGQAYACYLCTRQFATLRSLNSHISSPVHEQHIYRCPGRGCGRNFKLLSGLIQHVESESCGVMRFVQVQ' A
#
# COMPACT_ATOMS: atom_id res chain seq x y z
N ALA A 1 11.54 14.05 3.57
CA ALA A 1 12.89 13.88 3.00
C ALA A 1 13.51 15.25 2.79
N THR A 2 14.80 15.38 3.09
CA THR A 2 15.57 16.62 2.91
C THR A 2 16.63 16.43 1.83
N GLU A 3 17.30 17.51 1.44
CA GLU A 3 18.37 17.52 0.43
C GLU A 3 19.52 16.55 0.76
N ARG A 4 19.67 16.14 2.03
CA ARG A 4 20.62 15.10 2.47
C ARG A 4 20.33 13.70 1.92
N SER A 5 19.17 13.50 1.29
CA SER A 5 18.82 12.22 0.64
C SER A 5 19.43 12.09 -0.76
N TRP A 6 20.15 13.11 -1.24
CA TRP A 6 20.85 13.11 -2.52
C TRP A 6 22.16 12.31 -2.41
N ASN A 7 22.33 11.30 -3.26
CA ASN A 7 23.52 10.44 -3.28
C ASN A 7 24.57 10.85 -4.34
N GLY A 8 24.43 12.03 -4.95
CA GLY A 8 25.25 12.47 -6.07
C GLY A 8 24.60 12.29 -7.44
N GLN A 9 23.59 11.42 -7.56
CA GLN A 9 22.89 11.15 -8.83
C GLN A 9 21.36 11.25 -8.71
N ALA A 10 20.80 10.85 -7.56
CA ALA A 10 19.37 10.84 -7.32
C ALA A 10 19.04 11.00 -5.83
N TYR A 11 17.78 11.31 -5.54
CA TYR A 11 17.21 11.30 -4.20
C TYR A 11 16.82 9.86 -3.82
N ALA A 12 17.57 9.25 -2.92
CA ALA A 12 17.32 7.89 -2.46
C ALA A 12 16.34 7.85 -1.28
N CYS A 13 15.43 6.88 -1.28
CA CYS A 13 14.63 6.57 -0.10
C CYS A 13 15.49 5.87 0.94
N TYR A 14 15.34 6.20 2.22
CA TYR A 14 16.05 5.52 3.31
C TYR A 14 15.30 4.28 3.83
N LEU A 15 14.02 4.14 3.47
CA LEU A 15 13.15 3.01 3.86
C LEU A 15 13.18 1.88 2.83
N CYS A 16 13.64 2.14 1.61
CA CYS A 16 13.72 1.15 0.53
C CYS A 16 14.80 1.50 -0.49
N THR A 17 14.97 0.66 -1.51
CA THR A 17 16.01 0.83 -2.55
C THR A 17 15.61 1.75 -3.71
N ARG A 18 14.47 2.45 -3.64
CA ARG A 18 14.00 3.33 -4.72
C ARG A 18 14.72 4.68 -4.73
N GLN A 19 14.98 5.16 -5.94
CA GLN A 19 15.62 6.45 -6.22
C GLN A 19 14.71 7.32 -7.07
N PHE A 20 14.79 8.64 -6.87
CA PHE A 20 13.93 9.62 -7.51
C PHE A 20 14.75 10.78 -8.06
N ALA A 21 14.36 11.30 -9.22
CA ALA A 21 15.05 12.44 -9.85
C ALA A 21 14.84 13.77 -9.09
N THR A 22 13.75 13.89 -8.32
CA THR A 22 13.42 15.13 -7.60
C THR A 22 13.07 14.87 -6.13
N LEU A 23 13.36 15.87 -5.28
CA LEU A 23 12.99 15.86 -3.87
C LEU A 23 11.46 15.76 -3.70
N ARG A 24 10.68 16.39 -4.59
CA ARG A 24 9.21 16.35 -4.56
C ARG A 24 8.69 14.92 -4.75
N SER A 25 9.22 14.20 -5.74
CA SER A 25 8.85 12.80 -5.98
C SER A 25 9.23 11.91 -4.80
N LEU A 26 10.40 12.10 -4.20
CA LEU A 26 10.78 11.36 -2.99
C LEU A 26 9.84 11.67 -1.83
N ASN A 27 9.48 12.94 -1.62
CA ASN A 27 8.54 13.35 -0.56
C ASN A 27 7.15 12.74 -0.75
N SER A 28 6.60 12.77 -1.97
CA SER A 28 5.32 12.10 -2.26
C SER A 28 5.42 10.59 -2.07
N HIS A 29 6.55 9.97 -2.41
CA HIS A 29 6.77 8.54 -2.19
C HIS A 29 6.78 8.16 -0.71
N ILE A 30 7.52 8.87 0.14
CA ILE A 30 7.57 8.54 1.59
C ILE A 30 6.28 8.91 2.32
N SER A 31 5.51 9.87 1.79
CA SER A 31 4.18 10.22 2.31
C SER A 31 3.11 9.22 1.87
N SER A 32 3.42 8.33 0.93
CA SER A 32 2.53 7.29 0.48
C SER A 32 2.54 6.11 1.46
N PRO A 33 1.43 5.35 1.56
CA PRO A 33 1.34 4.08 2.30
C PRO A 33 2.30 2.98 1.88
N VAL A 34 3.18 3.23 0.91
CA VAL A 34 4.16 2.24 0.43
C VAL A 34 5.07 1.70 1.54
N HIS A 35 5.37 2.51 2.56
CA HIS A 35 6.17 2.09 3.72
C HIS A 35 5.33 1.86 4.99
N GLU A 36 4.02 2.07 4.91
CA GLU A 36 3.13 1.78 6.02
C GLU A 36 2.95 0.27 6.18
N GLN A 37 2.71 -0.16 7.42
CA GLN A 37 2.48 -1.56 7.73
C GLN A 37 1.15 -2.03 7.10
N HIS A 38 1.08 -3.31 6.72
CA HIS A 38 -0.19 -3.89 6.28
C HIS A 38 -1.10 -4.11 7.50
N ILE A 39 -1.91 -3.11 7.83
CA ILE A 39 -2.78 -3.15 9.02
C ILE A 39 -4.10 -3.87 8.71
N TYR A 40 -4.53 -3.90 7.45
CA TYR A 40 -5.85 -4.40 7.07
C TYR A 40 -5.79 -5.84 6.58
N ARG A 41 -6.17 -6.79 7.44
CA ARG A 41 -6.29 -8.21 7.06
C ARG A 41 -7.69 -8.51 6.55
N CYS A 42 -7.78 -9.22 5.43
CA CYS A 42 -9.05 -9.71 4.91
C CYS A 42 -9.69 -10.69 5.92
N PRO A 43 -10.97 -10.49 6.31
CA PRO A 43 -11.67 -11.37 7.25
C PRO A 43 -12.10 -12.70 6.62
N GLY A 44 -11.90 -12.87 5.31
CA GLY A 44 -12.28 -14.08 4.57
C GLY A 44 -11.57 -15.31 5.11
N ARG A 45 -12.36 -16.31 5.51
CA ARG A 45 -11.85 -17.56 6.04
C ARG A 45 -11.03 -18.26 4.93
N GLY A 46 -9.72 -18.36 5.12
CA GLY A 46 -8.79 -18.92 4.13
C GLY A 46 -8.15 -17.93 3.15
N CYS A 47 -8.52 -16.64 3.19
CA CYS A 47 -7.91 -15.65 2.28
C CYS A 47 -6.52 -15.19 2.75
N GLY A 48 -6.40 -14.76 4.01
CA GLY A 48 -5.12 -14.37 4.61
C GLY A 48 -4.42 -13.15 3.98
N ARG A 49 -5.01 -12.47 2.99
CA ARG A 49 -4.42 -11.28 2.36
C ARG A 49 -4.40 -10.09 3.32
N ASN A 50 -3.28 -9.36 3.28
CA ASN A 50 -3.07 -8.15 4.07
C ASN A 50 -2.89 -6.96 3.13
N PHE A 51 -3.52 -5.85 3.47
CA PHE A 51 -3.53 -4.62 2.70
C PHE A 51 -2.96 -3.48 3.54
N LYS A 52 -2.21 -2.60 2.89
CA LYS A 52 -1.71 -1.35 3.50
C LYS A 52 -2.81 -0.28 3.56
N LEU A 53 -3.78 -0.37 2.64
CA LEU A 53 -4.84 0.61 2.45
C LEU A 53 -6.21 -0.02 2.65
N LEU A 54 -7.10 0.72 3.32
CA LEU A 54 -8.51 0.35 3.45
C LEU A 54 -9.19 0.25 2.09
N SER A 55 -8.93 1.18 1.17
CA SER A 55 -9.48 1.13 -0.19
C SER A 55 -9.06 -0.13 -0.95
N GLY A 56 -7.83 -0.61 -0.74
CA GLY A 56 -7.37 -1.87 -1.31
C GLY A 56 -8.07 -3.10 -0.73
N LEU A 57 -8.36 -3.09 0.57
CA LEU A 57 -9.19 -4.13 1.20
C LEU A 57 -10.62 -4.11 0.66
N ILE A 58 -11.25 -2.93 0.57
CA ILE A 58 -12.63 -2.78 0.08
C ILE A 58 -12.73 -3.31 -1.35
N GLN A 59 -11.86 -2.85 -2.26
CA GLN A 59 -11.86 -3.32 -3.65
C GLN A 59 -11.65 -4.84 -3.75
N HIS A 60 -10.79 -5.41 -2.90
CA HIS A 60 -10.57 -6.85 -2.86
C HIS A 60 -11.83 -7.64 -2.42
N VAL A 61 -12.55 -7.12 -1.44
CA VAL A 61 -13.76 -7.72 -0.88
C VAL A 61 -14.94 -7.56 -1.86
N GLU A 62 -15.07 -6.40 -2.51
CA GLU A 62 -16.06 -6.13 -3.56
C GLU A 62 -15.83 -6.97 -4.83
N SER A 63 -14.57 -7.24 -5.19
CA SER A 63 -14.23 -8.11 -6.32
C SER A 63 -14.52 -9.59 -6.04
N GLU A 64 -15.12 -9.94 -4.90
CA GLU A 64 -15.45 -11.31 -4.45
C GLU A 64 -14.27 -12.30 -4.44
N SER A 65 -13.04 -11.81 -4.63
CA SER A 65 -11.83 -12.62 -4.78
C SER A 65 -11.45 -13.41 -3.52
N CYS A 66 -12.12 -13.15 -2.40
CA CYS A 66 -11.94 -13.82 -1.12
C CYS A 66 -13.20 -14.48 -0.57
N GLY A 67 -14.34 -14.37 -1.26
CA GLY A 67 -15.62 -14.92 -0.80
C GLY A 67 -16.17 -14.30 0.49
N VAL A 68 -15.65 -13.14 0.92
CA VAL A 68 -16.15 -12.41 2.12
C VAL A 68 -17.55 -11.86 1.90
N MET A 69 -17.78 -11.20 0.77
CA MET A 69 -19.12 -10.79 0.36
C MET A 69 -19.76 -11.90 -0.45
N ARG A 70 -20.05 -13.05 0.19
CA ARG A 70 -21.17 -13.86 -0.31
C ARG A 70 -22.40 -13.06 0.06
N PHE A 71 -22.97 -12.30 -0.87
CA PHE A 71 -24.31 -11.76 -0.71
C PHE A 71 -25.20 -12.93 -0.26
N VAL A 72 -25.69 -12.88 0.99
CA VAL A 72 -26.82 -13.70 1.36
C VAL A 72 -27.94 -13.17 0.49
N GLN A 73 -28.22 -13.91 -0.58
CA GLN A 73 -29.36 -13.69 -1.43
C GLN A 73 -30.58 -13.84 -0.51
N VAL A 74 -31.09 -12.72 0.01
CA VAL A 74 -32.38 -12.70 0.68
C VAL A 74 -33.39 -12.93 -0.44
N GLN A 75 -33.88 -14.18 -0.52
CA GLN A 75 -35.08 -14.53 -1.28
C GLN A 75 -36.31 -13.96 -0.58
#